data_AF-A0A1R3FY17-F1
#
_entry.id   AF-A0A1R3FY17-F1
#
_cell.length_a   1.000
_cell.length_b   1.000
_cell.length_c   1.000
_cell.angle_alpha   90.00
_cell.angle_beta   90.00
_cell.angle_gamma   90.00
#
_symmetry.space_group_name_H-M   'P 1'
#
loop_
_entity.id
_entity.type
_entity.pdbx_description
1 polymer ?
#
loop_
_entity_poly.entity_id
_entity_poly.type
_entity_poly.pdbx_seq_one_letter_code
_entity_poly.pdbx_strand_id
1 'polypeptide(L)'
;MSLSCSDRFTDLLCCEDSDEVLSGESPEFSSELDSPAESCIEESSIAGFIEDERNFVPGFDYLARFQSQSLDASAREQSVAWILKVQAFYNFQPLTAYLSVNYLDRFLYSRRLPQTSGWPLQLLSVACLSLAAKMEEPLVPSLLDLQVEGAKYIFEPKTIRRMELLVLTVLDWRLRSVTPFSFIGFFACKLDPTGTFFGFLISRATDIILSNIKEASFLEYWPSSIAAAAILCAANEIPNLSLVNPEHAESWCDGLSKEESTKDLTAATGNNQG
;
A
#
# COMPACT_ATOMS: atom_id res chain seq x y z
N MET A 1 19.82 58.74 -20.56
CA MET A 1 18.97 59.91 -20.23
C MET A 1 17.53 59.41 -20.15
N SER A 2 16.86 59.71 -19.02
CA SER A 2 15.39 59.73 -18.74
C SER A 2 14.56 58.45 -19.04
N LEU A 3 14.04 57.74 -18.02
CA LEU A 3 12.75 57.95 -17.28
C LEU A 3 11.51 57.71 -18.17
N SER A 4 10.37 57.12 -17.78
CA SER A 4 9.85 56.37 -16.61
C SER A 4 8.35 56.09 -16.91
N CYS A 5 7.74 55.03 -16.37
CA CYS A 5 6.37 54.98 -15.78
C CYS A 5 6.07 53.51 -15.38
N SER A 6 6.08 53.14 -14.08
CA SER A 6 4.98 53.22 -13.08
C SER A 6 3.91 52.14 -13.32
N ASP A 7 3.36 51.40 -12.35
CA ASP A 7 3.60 51.11 -10.93
C ASP A 7 2.62 49.98 -10.55
N ARG A 8 2.93 49.27 -9.46
CA ARG A 8 2.04 48.94 -8.32
C ARG A 8 2.14 47.50 -7.83
N PHE A 9 3.10 47.30 -6.91
CA PHE A 9 2.98 46.36 -5.79
C PHE A 9 3.41 47.12 -4.52
N THR A 10 2.48 47.23 -3.58
CA THR A 10 2.62 47.69 -2.19
C THR A 10 1.57 46.86 -1.43
N ASP A 11 1.72 46.41 -0.20
CA ASP A 11 2.73 46.52 0.85
C ASP A 11 2.41 45.42 1.87
N LEU A 12 3.40 44.94 2.63
CA LEU A 12 3.46 44.95 4.09
C LEU A 12 4.42 43.88 4.61
N LEU A 13 5.67 44.31 4.81
CA LEU A 13 6.61 43.79 5.79
C LEU A 13 6.52 44.68 7.04
N CYS A 14 6.60 44.10 8.24
CA CYS A 14 6.92 44.84 9.47
C CYS A 14 8.06 44.12 10.23
N CYS A 15 9.19 44.82 10.28
CA CYS A 15 10.30 44.76 11.25
C CYS A 15 10.24 46.13 11.98
N GLU A 16 10.52 46.35 13.26
CA GLU A 16 11.47 45.75 14.22
C GLU A 16 11.15 46.23 15.67
N ASP A 17 11.55 45.39 16.64
CA ASP A 17 12.22 45.63 17.94
C ASP A 17 11.75 46.63 19.01
N SER A 18 11.73 46.12 20.26
CA SER A 18 12.14 46.85 21.47
C SER A 18 12.59 45.87 22.57
N ASP A 19 13.80 46.08 23.09
CA ASP A 19 14.45 45.38 24.20
C ASP A 19 13.71 45.57 25.54
N GLU A 20 13.51 44.50 26.31
CA GLU A 20 13.47 44.55 27.78
C GLU A 20 14.03 43.25 28.39
N VAL A 21 15.04 43.41 29.23
CA VAL A 21 15.72 42.36 30.01
C VAL A 21 14.94 42.12 31.30
N LEU A 22 14.41 40.90 31.50
CA LEU A 22 14.11 40.37 32.83
C LEU A 22 14.45 38.87 32.93
N SER A 23 15.22 38.58 33.97
CA SER A 23 15.70 37.30 34.45
C SER A 23 14.59 36.38 34.96
N GLY A 24 14.74 35.07 34.74
CA GLY A 24 14.27 34.05 35.68
C GLY A 24 13.37 32.97 35.09
N GLU A 25 13.78 31.73 35.38
CA GLU A 25 12.99 30.48 35.38
C GLU A 25 12.97 29.67 34.08
N SER A 26 13.80 28.62 34.11
CA SER A 26 13.81 27.47 33.21
C SER A 26 12.44 26.77 33.22
N PRO A 27 11.83 26.45 32.07
CA PRO A 27 10.70 25.54 32.07
C PRO A 27 11.24 24.11 32.24
N GLU A 28 10.85 23.46 33.33
CA GLU A 28 11.00 22.02 33.51
C GLU A 28 10.36 21.32 32.31
N PHE A 29 11.19 20.68 31.49
CA PHE A 29 10.76 19.81 30.42
C PHE A 29 10.18 18.54 31.07
N SER A 30 8.89 18.58 31.36
CA SER A 30 8.08 17.41 31.65
C SER A 30 8.13 16.50 30.43
N SER A 31 9.03 15.53 30.44
CA SER A 31 8.98 14.41 29.51
C SER A 31 7.76 13.57 29.87
N GLU A 32 6.61 13.91 29.29
CA GLU A 32 5.52 12.95 29.16
C GLU A 32 6.05 11.82 28.26
N LEU A 33 6.44 10.73 28.93
CA LEU A 33 6.69 9.46 28.30
C LEU A 33 5.36 8.97 27.75
N ASP A 34 5.09 9.25 26.47
CA ASP A 34 4.06 8.55 25.72
C ASP A 34 4.30 7.04 25.90
N SER A 35 3.36 6.39 26.56
CA SER A 35 3.36 4.94 26.65
C SER A 35 3.17 4.38 25.24
N PRO A 36 3.87 3.30 24.83
CA PRO A 36 3.70 2.71 23.49
C PRO A 36 2.25 2.22 23.22
N ALA A 37 1.45 2.09 24.27
CA ALA A 37 0.11 1.53 24.24
C ALA A 37 -0.98 2.48 23.70
N GLU A 38 -0.75 3.80 23.66
CA GLU A 38 -1.74 4.77 23.16
C GLU A 38 -1.81 4.87 21.63
N SER A 39 -0.96 4.15 20.90
CA SER A 39 -0.98 4.12 19.42
C SER A 39 -1.94 3.08 18.81
N CYS A 40 -2.81 2.46 19.62
CA CYS A 40 -3.80 1.51 19.11
C CYS A 40 -4.71 2.20 18.09
N ILE A 41 -4.68 1.74 16.83
CA ILE A 41 -5.57 2.21 15.77
C ILE A 41 -7.01 2.05 16.28
N GLU A 42 -7.77 3.15 16.35
CA GLU A 42 -9.16 3.12 16.82
C GLU A 42 -9.99 2.10 16.01
N GLU A 43 -10.81 1.28 16.68
CA GLU A 43 -11.64 0.25 16.03
C GLU A 43 -12.59 0.85 14.97
N SER A 44 -13.00 2.11 15.15
CA SER A 44 -13.79 2.91 14.19
C SER A 44 -13.04 3.16 12.88
N SER A 45 -11.72 3.35 12.93
CA SER A 45 -10.85 3.55 11.77
C SER A 45 -10.73 2.25 10.96
N ILE A 46 -10.68 1.11 11.66
CA ILE A 46 -10.58 -0.22 11.03
C ILE A 46 -11.87 -0.60 10.30
N ALA A 47 -13.05 -0.30 10.87
CA ALA A 47 -14.34 -0.55 10.22
C ALA A 47 -14.43 0.09 8.82
N GLY A 48 -13.99 1.35 8.67
CA GLY A 48 -13.96 2.03 7.38
C GLY A 48 -13.04 1.34 6.36
N PHE A 49 -11.88 0.85 6.80
CA PHE A 49 -10.99 0.09 5.91
C PHE A 49 -11.59 -1.23 5.44
N ILE A 50 -12.38 -1.92 6.27
CA ILE A 50 -13.06 -3.18 5.89
C ILE A 50 -14.16 -2.93 4.86
N GLU A 51 -14.90 -1.84 5.00
CA GLU A 51 -15.91 -1.47 3.99
C GLU A 51 -15.24 -1.15 2.65
N ASP A 52 -14.10 -0.46 2.69
CA ASP A 52 -13.38 -0.01 1.51
C ASP A 52 -12.51 -1.07 0.84
N GLU A 53 -12.08 -2.13 1.53
CA GLU A 53 -11.16 -3.12 0.96
C GLU A 53 -11.74 -3.87 -0.25
N ARG A 54 -13.08 -3.92 -0.35
CA ARG A 54 -13.85 -4.43 -1.51
C ARG A 54 -13.53 -3.75 -2.83
N ASN A 55 -13.08 -2.51 -2.78
CA ASN A 55 -12.87 -1.69 -3.97
C ASN A 55 -11.52 -1.91 -4.65
N PHE A 56 -10.58 -2.61 -4.00
CA PHE A 56 -9.17 -2.61 -4.40
C PHE A 56 -8.56 -3.99 -4.63
N VAL A 57 -9.33 -5.05 -4.41
CA VAL A 57 -8.95 -6.43 -4.73
C VAL A 57 -9.29 -6.72 -6.21
N PRO A 58 -8.35 -7.20 -7.04
CA PRO A 58 -8.67 -7.74 -8.36
C PRO A 58 -9.67 -8.89 -8.18
N GLY A 59 -10.89 -8.77 -8.71
CA GLY A 59 -11.97 -9.73 -8.43
C GLY A 59 -11.59 -11.20 -8.72
N PHE A 60 -12.30 -12.16 -8.11
CA PHE A 60 -11.95 -13.59 -8.08
C PHE A 60 -11.60 -14.23 -9.45
N ASP A 61 -12.13 -13.70 -10.55
CA ASP A 61 -11.78 -14.15 -11.90
C ASP A 61 -10.36 -13.76 -12.35
N TYR A 62 -9.62 -12.99 -11.55
CA TYR A 62 -8.26 -12.54 -11.86
C TYR A 62 -7.35 -13.73 -12.14
N LEU A 63 -7.24 -14.70 -11.22
CA LEU A 63 -6.37 -15.85 -11.44
C LEU A 63 -6.81 -16.69 -12.62
N ALA A 64 -8.10 -16.92 -12.82
CA ALA A 64 -8.58 -17.67 -13.98
C ALA A 64 -8.19 -16.97 -15.30
N ARG A 65 -8.36 -15.63 -15.36
CA ARG A 65 -7.94 -14.83 -16.51
C ARG A 65 -6.42 -14.78 -16.67
N PHE A 66 -5.67 -14.71 -15.57
CA PHE A 66 -4.22 -14.67 -15.55
C PHE A 66 -3.60 -16.02 -15.96
N GLN A 67 -4.09 -17.13 -15.41
CA GLN A 67 -3.65 -18.50 -15.73
C GLN A 67 -4.04 -18.92 -17.14
N SER A 68 -5.18 -18.45 -17.67
CA SER A 68 -5.55 -18.65 -19.09
C SER A 68 -4.56 -17.97 -20.05
N GLN A 69 -3.72 -17.05 -19.53
CA GLN A 69 -2.67 -16.34 -20.25
C GLN A 69 -1.31 -16.86 -19.79
N SER A 70 -0.95 -18.08 -20.19
CA SER A 70 0.21 -18.84 -19.69
C SER A 70 1.60 -18.16 -19.82
N LEU A 71 1.70 -17.03 -20.53
CA LEU A 71 2.92 -16.25 -20.69
C LEU A 71 3.07 -15.12 -19.64
N ASP A 72 2.07 -14.89 -18.79
CA ASP A 72 1.97 -13.70 -17.92
C ASP A 72 2.54 -13.90 -16.50
N ALA A 73 2.52 -15.13 -15.97
CA ALA A 73 2.96 -15.44 -14.60
C ALA A 73 4.44 -15.15 -14.35
N SER A 74 5.33 -15.70 -15.18
CA SER A 74 6.77 -15.47 -15.03
C SER A 74 7.17 -14.01 -15.33
N ALA A 75 6.45 -13.36 -16.26
CA ALA A 75 6.70 -11.96 -16.60
C ALA A 75 6.30 -11.02 -15.45
N ARG A 76 5.15 -11.28 -14.81
CA ARG A 76 4.73 -10.60 -13.58
C ARG A 76 5.75 -10.83 -12.47
N GLU A 77 6.18 -12.07 -12.23
CA GLU A 77 7.15 -12.39 -11.19
C GLU A 77 8.46 -11.60 -11.37
N GLN A 78 8.98 -11.52 -12.60
CA GLN A 78 10.16 -10.72 -12.93
C GLN A 78 9.94 -9.22 -12.65
N SER A 79 8.75 -8.72 -12.96
CA SER A 79 8.36 -7.33 -12.73
C SER A 79 8.29 -6.99 -11.24
N VAL A 80 7.64 -7.86 -10.45
CA VAL A 80 7.57 -7.73 -8.99
C VAL A 80 8.96 -7.84 -8.36
N ALA A 81 9.79 -8.78 -8.83
CA ALA A 81 11.16 -8.91 -8.37
C ALA A 81 11.99 -7.66 -8.67
N TRP A 82 11.80 -7.03 -9.83
CA TRP A 82 12.46 -5.76 -10.14
C TRP A 82 11.96 -4.63 -9.24
N ILE A 83 10.65 -4.49 -9.02
CA ILE A 83 10.06 -3.50 -8.09
C ILE A 83 10.68 -3.62 -6.70
N LEU A 84 10.77 -4.85 -6.16
CA LEU A 84 11.36 -5.10 -4.83
C LEU A 84 12.84 -4.75 -4.76
N LYS A 85 13.62 -5.00 -5.83
CA LYS A 85 15.03 -4.58 -5.88
C LYS A 85 15.16 -3.06 -5.84
N VAL A 86 14.35 -2.33 -6.62
CA VAL A 86 14.39 -0.87 -6.63
C VAL A 86 13.93 -0.30 -5.28
N GLN A 87 12.90 -0.89 -4.66
CA GLN A 87 12.46 -0.54 -3.32
C GLN A 87 13.62 -0.70 -2.31
N ALA A 88 14.34 -1.82 -2.35
CA ALA A 88 15.50 -2.05 -1.49
C ALA A 88 16.65 -1.08 -1.78
N PHE A 89 16.91 -0.75 -3.06
CA PHE A 89 17.98 0.17 -3.47
C PHE A 89 17.76 1.59 -2.92
N TYR A 90 16.53 2.11 -3.02
CA TYR A 90 16.19 3.44 -2.53
C TYR A 90 15.75 3.47 -1.06
N ASN A 91 15.64 2.30 -0.42
CA ASN A 91 15.05 2.15 0.91
C ASN A 91 13.65 2.78 1.01
N PHE A 92 12.84 2.59 -0.04
CA PHE A 92 11.44 3.01 -0.04
C PHE A 92 10.63 2.24 0.99
N GLN A 93 9.56 2.85 1.47
CA GLN A 93 8.62 2.22 2.37
C GLN A 93 8.07 0.91 1.78
N PRO A 94 7.84 -0.13 2.60
CA PRO A 94 7.18 -1.36 2.18
C PRO A 94 5.86 -1.12 1.43
N LEU A 95 5.09 -0.13 1.88
CA LEU A 95 3.83 0.27 1.25
C LEU A 95 4.02 0.71 -0.21
N THR A 96 5.12 1.38 -0.53
CA THR A 96 5.45 1.82 -1.90
C THR A 96 5.58 0.63 -2.84
N ALA A 97 6.32 -0.42 -2.46
CA ALA A 97 6.42 -1.63 -3.27
C ALA A 97 5.07 -2.33 -3.41
N TYR A 98 4.32 -2.44 -2.32
CA TYR A 98 3.00 -3.08 -2.33
C TYR A 98 2.01 -2.36 -3.26
N LEU A 99 1.91 -1.03 -3.16
CA LEU A 99 1.05 -0.24 -4.05
C LEU A 99 1.49 -0.32 -5.50
N SER A 100 2.80 -0.35 -5.77
CA SER A 100 3.33 -0.55 -7.12
C SER A 100 2.82 -1.85 -7.74
N VAL A 101 2.84 -2.94 -6.97
CA VAL A 101 2.33 -4.25 -7.39
C VAL A 101 0.80 -4.23 -7.53
N ASN A 102 0.08 -3.63 -6.57
CA ASN A 102 -1.37 -3.45 -6.66
C ASN A 102 -1.79 -2.71 -7.94
N TYR A 103 -1.07 -1.65 -8.31
CA TYR A 103 -1.36 -0.89 -9.54
C TYR A 103 -1.09 -1.73 -10.78
N LEU A 104 0.02 -2.47 -10.80
CA LEU A 104 0.38 -3.36 -11.89
C LEU A 104 -0.69 -4.44 -12.10
N ASP A 105 -1.13 -5.10 -11.04
CA ASP A 105 -2.10 -6.19 -11.11
C ASP A 105 -3.50 -5.70 -11.52
N ARG A 106 -3.96 -4.57 -10.96
CA ARG A 106 -5.23 -3.95 -11.36
C ARG A 106 -5.21 -3.48 -12.81
N PHE A 107 -4.07 -3.00 -13.29
CA PHE A 107 -3.90 -2.65 -14.69
C PHE A 107 -4.00 -3.88 -15.60
N LEU A 108 -3.27 -4.96 -15.28
CA LEU A 108 -3.27 -6.21 -16.06
C LEU A 108 -4.63 -6.91 -16.03
N TYR A 109 -5.37 -6.79 -14.94
CA TYR A 109 -6.77 -7.24 -14.87
C TYR A 109 -7.65 -6.51 -15.89
N SER A 110 -7.42 -5.21 -16.09
CA SER A 110 -8.29 -4.36 -16.91
C SER A 110 -7.86 -4.29 -18.38
N ARG A 111 -6.56 -4.40 -18.66
CA ARG A 111 -5.98 -4.19 -19.99
C ARG A 111 -4.97 -5.28 -20.32
N ARG A 112 -5.02 -5.76 -21.57
CA ARG A 112 -3.97 -6.64 -22.11
C ARG A 112 -2.82 -5.82 -22.67
N LEU A 113 -1.60 -6.23 -22.34
CA LEU A 113 -0.39 -5.69 -22.94
C LEU A 113 0.01 -6.47 -24.21
N PRO A 114 0.71 -5.84 -25.16
CA PRO A 114 1.29 -6.54 -26.30
C PRO A 114 2.31 -7.61 -25.85
N GLN A 115 2.17 -8.84 -26.34
CA GLN A 115 3.07 -9.97 -25.98
C GLN A 115 4.39 -9.99 -26.76
N THR A 116 4.81 -8.86 -27.34
CA THR A 116 5.82 -8.85 -28.41
C THR A 116 7.26 -8.94 -27.92
N SER A 117 7.60 -8.41 -26.74
CA SER A 117 9.01 -8.37 -26.28
C SER A 117 9.24 -8.02 -24.80
N GLY A 118 8.24 -8.13 -23.93
CA GLY A 118 8.38 -7.92 -22.47
C GLY A 118 8.62 -6.47 -22.02
N TRP A 119 9.12 -5.58 -22.89
CA TRP A 119 9.26 -4.15 -22.59
C TRP A 119 7.94 -3.46 -22.18
N PRO A 120 6.73 -3.83 -22.68
CA PRO A 120 5.51 -3.17 -22.23
C PRO A 120 5.26 -3.38 -20.73
N LEU A 121 5.62 -4.56 -20.22
CA LEU A 121 5.45 -4.90 -18.82
C LEU A 121 6.51 -4.23 -17.94
N GLN A 122 7.76 -4.14 -18.42
CA GLN A 122 8.79 -3.35 -17.73
C GLN A 122 8.37 -1.87 -17.66
N LEU A 123 7.86 -1.30 -18.75
CA LEU A 123 7.37 0.08 -18.78
C LEU A 123 6.20 0.29 -17.80
N LEU A 124 5.25 -0.64 -17.77
CA LEU A 124 4.17 -0.65 -16.78
C LEU A 124 4.74 -0.64 -15.36
N SER A 125 5.69 -1.52 -15.07
CA SER A 125 6.31 -1.64 -13.74
C SER A 125 6.99 -0.35 -13.29
N VAL A 126 7.76 0.28 -14.18
CA VAL A 126 8.41 1.57 -13.91
C VAL A 126 7.38 2.67 -13.64
N ALA A 127 6.29 2.72 -14.41
CA ALA A 127 5.23 3.69 -14.21
C ALA A 127 4.45 3.47 -12.90
N CYS A 128 4.10 2.23 -12.58
CA CYS A 128 3.44 1.86 -11.33
C CYS A 128 4.31 2.21 -10.11
N LEU A 129 5.61 1.90 -10.16
CA LEU A 129 6.55 2.25 -9.10
C LEU A 129 6.71 3.77 -8.96
N SER A 130 6.79 4.50 -10.07
CA SER A 130 6.88 5.96 -9.99
C SER A 130 5.63 6.58 -9.39
N LEU A 131 4.43 6.08 -9.74
CA LEU A 131 3.18 6.54 -9.15
C LEU A 131 3.11 6.22 -7.66
N ALA A 132 3.48 5.01 -7.24
CA ALA A 132 3.49 4.66 -5.82
C ALA A 132 4.49 5.51 -5.03
N ALA A 133 5.70 5.71 -5.56
CA ALA A 133 6.70 6.56 -4.92
C ALA A 133 6.19 8.01 -4.77
N LYS A 134 5.48 8.56 -5.76
CA LYS A 134 4.86 9.90 -5.68
C LYS A 134 3.73 10.01 -4.64
N MET A 135 3.11 8.89 -4.28
CA MET A 135 2.05 8.86 -3.28
C MET A 135 2.60 8.74 -1.85
N GLU A 136 3.67 7.97 -1.68
CA GLU A 136 4.11 7.51 -0.36
C GLU A 136 5.47 8.09 0.07
N GLU A 137 6.37 8.42 -0.87
CA GLU A 137 7.73 8.81 -0.54
C GLU A 137 7.88 10.33 -0.43
N PRO A 138 8.62 10.83 0.57
CA PRO A 138 8.89 12.26 0.70
C PRO A 138 9.81 12.77 -0.42
N LEU A 139 10.69 11.91 -0.94
CA LEU A 139 11.65 12.22 -1.98
C LEU A 139 11.58 11.16 -3.07
N VAL A 140 11.16 11.56 -4.26
CA VAL A 140 11.06 10.68 -5.42
C VAL A 140 12.23 10.96 -6.38
N PRO A 141 13.04 9.94 -6.74
CA PRO A 141 14.07 10.07 -7.77
C PRO A 141 13.52 10.52 -9.11
N SER A 142 14.40 11.00 -10.00
CA SER A 142 13.99 11.28 -11.37
C SER A 142 13.55 10.00 -12.10
N LEU A 143 12.72 10.13 -13.15
CA LEU A 143 12.26 8.97 -13.93
C LEU A 143 13.41 8.21 -14.64
N LEU A 144 14.56 8.87 -14.86
CA LEU A 144 15.74 8.19 -15.37
C LEU A 144 16.42 7.40 -14.25
N ASP A 145 16.58 8.01 -13.09
CA ASP A 145 17.26 7.37 -11.95
C ASP A 145 16.44 6.20 -11.38
N LEU A 146 15.11 6.25 -11.45
CA LEU A 146 14.24 5.17 -10.96
C LEU A 146 14.48 3.82 -11.68
N GLN A 147 15.11 3.81 -12.85
CA GLN A 147 15.31 2.62 -13.70
C GLN A 147 16.60 1.85 -13.37
N VAL A 148 16.88 1.68 -12.08
CA VAL A 148 18.08 0.99 -11.55
C VAL A 148 17.86 -0.52 -11.42
N GLU A 149 18.83 -1.21 -10.82
CA GLU A 149 18.74 -2.61 -10.41
C GLU A 149 18.48 -3.61 -11.56
N GLY A 150 19.17 -3.38 -12.69
CA GLY A 150 19.18 -4.32 -13.81
C GLY A 150 17.92 -4.26 -14.68
N ALA A 151 17.32 -3.07 -14.82
CA ALA A 151 16.26 -2.85 -15.81
C ALA A 151 16.73 -3.28 -17.20
N LYS A 152 15.98 -4.20 -17.84
CA LYS A 152 16.30 -4.73 -19.17
C LYS A 152 16.15 -3.68 -20.27
N TYR A 153 15.30 -2.70 -20.04
CA TYR A 153 14.99 -1.61 -20.96
C TYR A 153 15.06 -0.29 -20.19
N ILE A 154 15.59 0.74 -20.85
CA ILE A 154 15.60 2.10 -20.33
C ILE A 154 14.68 2.94 -21.20
N PHE A 155 13.73 3.60 -20.56
CA PHE A 155 12.71 4.41 -21.22
C PHE A 155 12.96 5.90 -21.00
N GLU A 156 12.63 6.67 -22.02
CA GLU A 156 12.60 8.12 -21.89
C GLU A 156 11.53 8.56 -20.87
N PRO A 157 11.78 9.63 -20.09
CA PRO A 157 10.81 10.16 -19.13
C PRO A 157 9.43 10.47 -19.74
N LYS A 158 9.39 10.91 -21.00
CA LYS A 158 8.13 11.19 -21.71
C LYS A 158 7.30 9.93 -21.93
N THR A 159 7.95 8.80 -22.20
CA THR A 159 7.31 7.51 -22.38
C THR A 159 6.75 6.99 -21.06
N ILE A 160 7.52 7.12 -19.98
CA ILE A 160 7.07 6.75 -18.63
C ILE A 160 5.85 7.59 -18.23
N ARG A 161 5.89 8.91 -18.38
CA ARG A 161 4.74 9.79 -18.06
C ARG A 161 3.47 9.44 -18.85
N ARG A 162 3.59 9.04 -20.11
CA ARG A 162 2.43 8.56 -20.90
C ARG A 162 1.87 7.28 -20.31
N MET A 163 2.74 6.37 -19.88
CA MET A 163 2.31 5.15 -19.20
C MET A 163 1.67 5.46 -17.84
N GLU A 164 2.21 6.39 -17.06
CA GLU A 164 1.61 6.84 -15.79
C GLU A 164 0.19 7.35 -16.00
N LEU A 165 -0.04 8.21 -17.01
CA LEU A 165 -1.37 8.71 -17.34
C LEU A 165 -2.32 7.58 -17.76
N LEU A 166 -1.81 6.58 -18.50
CA LEU A 166 -2.60 5.42 -18.87
C LEU A 166 -2.97 4.58 -17.64
N VAL A 167 -2.04 4.35 -16.72
CA VAL A 167 -2.30 3.66 -15.45
C VAL A 167 -3.34 4.41 -14.64
N LEU A 168 -3.15 5.72 -14.43
CA LEU A 168 -4.12 6.58 -13.74
C LEU A 168 -5.52 6.49 -14.36
N THR A 169 -5.61 6.50 -15.69
CA THR A 169 -6.88 6.40 -16.41
C THR A 169 -7.53 5.03 -16.21
N VAL A 170 -6.76 3.95 -16.27
CA VAL A 170 -7.28 2.58 -16.10
C VAL A 170 -7.70 2.30 -14.67
N LEU A 171 -7.04 2.92 -13.70
CA LEU A 171 -7.34 2.78 -12.27
C LEU A 171 -8.38 3.80 -11.78
N ASP A 172 -8.97 4.61 -12.67
CA ASP A 172 -9.89 5.71 -12.35
C ASP A 172 -9.33 6.66 -11.26
N TRP A 173 -8.01 6.89 -11.29
CA TRP A 173 -7.27 7.69 -10.30
C TRP A 173 -7.34 7.16 -8.86
N ARG A 174 -7.86 5.95 -8.64
CA ARG A 174 -8.00 5.31 -7.33
C ARG A 174 -6.68 4.66 -6.91
N LEU A 175 -5.69 5.49 -6.59
CA LEU A 175 -4.35 5.05 -6.15
C LEU A 175 -4.30 4.71 -4.65
N ARG A 176 -5.01 5.47 -3.82
CA ARG A 176 -5.08 5.20 -2.37
C ARG A 176 -5.94 3.96 -2.11
N SER A 177 -5.27 2.81 -2.02
CA SER A 177 -5.90 1.50 -1.80
C SER A 177 -5.84 1.13 -0.33
N VAL A 178 -6.85 0.41 0.17
CA VAL A 178 -6.73 -0.27 1.46
C VAL A 178 -5.72 -1.39 1.31
N THR A 179 -4.76 -1.49 2.22
CA THR A 179 -3.66 -2.46 2.15
C THR A 179 -3.56 -3.25 3.45
N PRO A 180 -2.87 -4.41 3.46
CA PRO A 180 -2.64 -5.15 4.70
C PRO A 180 -1.97 -4.30 5.77
N PHE A 181 -1.14 -3.33 5.37
CA PHE A 181 -0.47 -2.39 6.29
C PHE A 181 -1.44 -1.52 7.10
N SER A 182 -2.66 -1.31 6.60
CA SER A 182 -3.73 -0.62 7.33
C SER A 182 -4.25 -1.42 8.53
N PHE A 183 -4.04 -2.75 8.54
CA PHE A 183 -4.60 -3.66 9.53
C PHE A 183 -3.57 -4.30 10.46
N ILE A 184 -2.29 -4.41 10.06
CA ILE A 184 -1.26 -5.09 10.87
C ILE A 184 -1.11 -4.47 12.28
N GLY A 185 -1.25 -3.15 12.41
CA GLY A 185 -1.24 -2.44 13.69
C GLY A 185 -2.35 -2.92 14.62
N PHE A 186 -3.57 -2.96 14.10
CA PHE A 186 -4.74 -3.41 14.84
C PHE A 186 -4.60 -4.86 15.32
N PHE A 187 -4.20 -5.77 14.42
CA PHE A 187 -4.03 -7.18 14.80
C PHE A 187 -2.84 -7.39 15.76
N ALA A 188 -1.75 -6.64 15.62
CA ALA A 188 -0.66 -6.67 16.58
C ALA A 188 -1.11 -6.24 17.99
N CYS A 189 -1.90 -5.17 18.12
CA CYS A 189 -2.46 -4.73 19.39
C CYS A 189 -3.44 -5.75 20.01
N LYS A 190 -4.28 -6.40 19.18
CA LYS A 190 -5.17 -7.46 19.66
C LYS A 190 -4.40 -8.67 20.19
N LEU A 191 -3.29 -9.01 19.53
CA LEU A 191 -2.45 -10.14 19.89
C LEU A 191 -1.59 -9.88 21.13
N ASP A 192 -1.01 -8.68 21.21
CA ASP A 192 -0.14 -8.24 22.28
C ASP A 192 -0.60 -6.88 22.84
N PRO A 193 -1.63 -6.89 23.71
CA PRO A 193 -2.15 -5.66 24.31
C PRO A 193 -1.14 -4.93 25.19
N THR A 194 -0.05 -5.60 25.60
CA THR A 194 1.01 -4.99 26.40
C THR A 194 2.02 -4.22 25.54
N GLY A 195 2.01 -4.44 24.22
CA GLY A 195 2.93 -3.83 23.27
C GLY A 195 4.39 -4.31 23.38
N THR A 196 4.65 -5.39 24.13
CA THR A 196 5.98 -5.96 24.36
C THR A 196 6.70 -6.36 23.06
N PHE A 197 5.95 -6.91 22.11
CA PHE A 197 6.39 -7.45 20.82
C PHE A 197 5.83 -6.68 19.62
N PHE A 198 5.11 -5.57 19.84
CA PHE A 198 4.44 -4.82 18.77
C PHE A 198 5.38 -4.50 17.59
N GLY A 199 6.54 -3.88 17.85
CA GLY A 199 7.49 -3.56 16.79
C GLY A 199 8.02 -4.78 16.02
N PHE A 200 8.23 -5.91 16.72
CA PHE A 200 8.64 -7.16 16.08
C PHE A 200 7.52 -7.71 15.19
N LEU A 201 6.28 -7.76 15.69
CA LEU A 201 5.12 -8.25 14.94
C LEU A 201 4.90 -7.43 13.66
N ILE A 202 4.96 -6.11 13.75
CA ILE A 202 4.79 -5.21 12.60
C ILE A 202 5.90 -5.42 11.57
N SER A 203 7.16 -5.42 12.01
CA SER A 203 8.31 -5.63 11.13
C SER A 203 8.23 -7.00 10.43
N ARG A 204 7.98 -8.06 11.21
CA ARG A 204 7.96 -9.42 10.68
C ARG A 204 6.75 -9.69 9.77
N ALA A 205 5.57 -9.18 10.12
CA ALA A 205 4.40 -9.26 9.24
C ALA A 205 4.62 -8.52 7.92
N THR A 206 5.29 -7.37 7.97
CA THR A 206 5.68 -6.60 6.77
C THR A 206 6.61 -7.41 5.86
N ASP A 207 7.62 -8.06 6.42
CA ASP A 207 8.53 -8.93 5.65
C ASP A 207 7.78 -10.11 5.01
N ILE A 208 6.86 -10.72 5.76
CA ILE A 208 6.02 -11.82 5.27
C ILE A 208 5.16 -11.34 4.10
N ILE A 209 4.47 -10.20 4.25
CA ILE A 209 3.66 -9.61 3.19
C ILE A 209 4.52 -9.38 1.93
N LEU A 210 5.64 -8.66 2.05
CA LEU A 210 6.51 -8.34 0.91
C LEU A 210 7.13 -9.57 0.25
N SER A 211 7.44 -10.61 1.03
CA SER A 211 8.00 -11.84 0.48
C SER A 211 7.00 -12.60 -0.39
N ASN A 212 5.71 -12.48 -0.07
CA ASN A 212 4.63 -13.21 -0.73
C ASN A 212 3.96 -12.44 -1.88
N ILE A 213 4.16 -11.12 -2.04
CA ILE A 213 3.52 -10.35 -3.15
C ILE A 213 3.92 -10.82 -4.57
N LYS A 214 5.02 -11.58 -4.68
CA LYS A 214 5.45 -12.23 -5.93
C LYS A 214 4.48 -13.32 -6.37
N GLU A 215 3.79 -13.95 -5.43
CA GLU A 215 2.81 -14.99 -5.71
C GLU A 215 1.49 -14.34 -6.15
N ALA A 216 1.01 -14.68 -7.35
CA ALA A 216 -0.23 -14.11 -7.88
C ALA A 216 -1.47 -14.51 -7.06
N SER A 217 -1.40 -15.63 -6.34
CA SER A 217 -2.43 -16.10 -5.39
C SER A 217 -2.69 -15.11 -4.26
N PHE A 218 -1.72 -14.26 -3.92
CA PHE A 218 -1.86 -13.25 -2.88
C PHE A 218 -2.91 -12.18 -3.22
N LEU A 219 -3.35 -12.10 -4.48
CA LEU A 219 -4.35 -11.15 -4.96
C LEU A 219 -5.80 -11.61 -4.76
N GLU A 220 -6.01 -12.87 -4.39
CA GLU A 220 -7.36 -13.43 -4.14
C GLU A 220 -7.86 -13.15 -2.72
N TYR A 221 -6.96 -12.74 -1.84
CA TYR A 221 -7.26 -12.54 -0.42
C TYR A 221 -7.50 -11.06 -0.12
N TRP A 222 -8.41 -10.84 0.83
CA TRP A 222 -8.67 -9.53 1.37
C TRP A 222 -7.44 -8.98 2.11
N PRO A 223 -7.12 -7.68 1.97
CA PRO A 223 -6.06 -7.02 2.73
C PRO A 223 -6.10 -7.31 4.23
N SER A 224 -7.29 -7.31 4.84
CA SER A 224 -7.52 -7.68 6.24
C SER A 224 -7.09 -9.12 6.55
N SER A 225 -7.46 -10.07 5.70
CA SER A 225 -7.11 -11.49 5.83
C SER A 225 -5.61 -11.72 5.72
N ILE A 226 -4.97 -11.03 4.76
CA ILE A 226 -3.51 -11.06 4.59
C ILE A 226 -2.81 -10.54 5.85
N ALA A 227 -3.27 -9.41 6.39
CA ALA A 227 -2.68 -8.82 7.58
C ALA A 227 -2.79 -9.73 8.81
N ALA A 228 -3.98 -10.31 9.04
CA ALA A 228 -4.21 -11.25 10.13
C ALA A 228 -3.28 -12.46 10.02
N ALA A 229 -3.21 -13.08 8.83
CA ALA A 229 -2.34 -14.22 8.59
C ALA A 229 -0.86 -13.88 8.81
N ALA A 230 -0.41 -12.73 8.32
CA ALA A 230 0.99 -12.29 8.49
C ALA A 230 1.34 -12.06 9.97
N ILE A 231 0.43 -11.48 10.76
CA ILE A 231 0.62 -11.28 12.21
C ILE A 231 0.65 -12.61 12.95
N LEU A 232 -0.24 -13.56 12.63
CA LEU A 232 -0.22 -14.89 13.25
C LEU A 232 1.06 -15.66 12.91
N CYS A 233 1.52 -15.59 11.65
CA CYS A 233 2.80 -16.17 11.25
C CYS A 233 3.97 -15.55 12.03
N ALA A 234 4.00 -14.23 12.19
CA ALA A 234 5.00 -13.55 13.01
C ALA A 234 4.94 -13.97 14.48
N ALA A 235 3.73 -14.12 15.04
CA ALA A 235 3.50 -14.54 16.41
C ALA A 235 4.06 -15.92 16.73
N ASN A 236 3.95 -16.84 15.78
CA ASN A 236 4.42 -18.22 15.93
C ASN A 236 5.95 -18.32 16.07
N GLU A 237 6.69 -17.29 15.66
CA GLU A 237 8.14 -17.21 15.88
C GLU A 237 8.50 -16.76 17.32
N ILE A 238 7.51 -16.35 18.11
CA ILE A 238 7.67 -15.90 19.50
C ILE A 238 7.28 -17.05 20.45
N PRO A 239 8.23 -17.62 21.22
CA PRO A 239 7.97 -18.79 22.06
C PRO A 239 6.79 -18.63 23.03
N ASN A 240 6.56 -17.42 23.55
CA ASN A 240 5.49 -17.12 24.53
C ASN A 240 4.15 -16.70 23.92
N LEU A 241 4.09 -16.45 22.61
CA LEU A 241 2.89 -16.03 21.86
C LEU A 241 2.36 -17.15 20.94
N SER A 242 3.11 -18.25 20.83
CA SER A 242 2.89 -19.42 19.97
C SER A 242 1.63 -20.26 20.26
N LEU A 243 0.63 -19.69 20.93
CA LEU A 243 -0.55 -20.40 21.44
C LEU A 243 -1.87 -19.64 21.21
N VAL A 244 -1.93 -18.77 20.20
CA VAL A 244 -3.24 -18.33 19.70
C VAL A 244 -3.86 -19.47 18.92
N ASN A 245 -4.77 -20.18 19.57
CA ASN A 245 -5.61 -21.19 18.92
C ASN A 245 -6.26 -20.55 17.67
N PRO A 246 -6.31 -21.25 16.52
CA PRO A 246 -6.96 -20.75 15.31
C PRO A 246 -8.38 -20.21 15.55
N GLU A 247 -9.11 -20.81 16.50
CA GLU A 247 -10.45 -20.39 16.94
C GLU A 247 -10.50 -18.97 17.54
N HIS A 248 -9.42 -18.49 18.19
CA HIS A 248 -9.36 -17.11 18.68
C HIS A 248 -9.08 -16.11 17.54
N ALA A 249 -8.35 -16.52 16.51
CA ALA A 249 -8.13 -15.68 15.32
C ALA A 249 -9.42 -15.52 14.50
N GLU A 250 -10.27 -16.57 14.42
CA GLU A 250 -11.60 -16.48 13.81
C GLU A 250 -12.50 -15.48 14.57
N SER A 251 -12.40 -15.41 15.90
CA SER A 251 -13.15 -14.42 16.70
C SER A 251 -12.76 -12.96 16.42
N TRP A 252 -11.54 -12.70 15.93
CA TRP A 252 -11.15 -11.36 15.48
C TRP A 252 -11.88 -10.96 14.20
N CYS A 253 -12.34 -11.96 13.45
CA CYS A 253 -13.08 -11.82 12.21
C CYS A 253 -14.61 -11.97 12.38
N ASP A 254 -15.11 -12.41 13.54
CA ASP A 254 -16.55 -12.60 13.82
C ASP A 254 -17.37 -11.30 13.84
N GLY A 255 -16.71 -10.14 13.84
CA GLY A 255 -17.31 -8.83 13.58
C GLY A 255 -17.23 -8.36 12.12
N LEU A 256 -16.42 -9.04 11.29
CA LEU A 256 -16.10 -8.66 9.90
C LEU A 256 -17.07 -9.25 8.86
N SER A 257 -17.86 -10.27 9.26
CA SER A 257 -18.64 -11.10 8.32
C SER A 257 -20.16 -10.87 8.36
N LYS A 258 -20.68 -9.90 9.11
CA LYS A 258 -22.13 -9.62 9.07
C LYS A 258 -22.50 -8.74 7.88
N GLU A 259 -22.47 -9.36 6.69
CA GLU A 259 -23.57 -9.40 5.73
C GLU A 259 -23.13 -10.26 4.53
N GLU A 260 -23.16 -11.58 4.71
CA GLU A 260 -23.35 -12.47 3.57
C GLU A 260 -24.74 -12.21 2.99
N SER A 261 -24.76 -11.59 1.81
CA SER A 261 -25.86 -11.59 0.86
C SER A 261 -26.21 -13.02 0.45
N THR A 262 -26.84 -13.78 1.34
CA THR A 262 -27.51 -15.06 1.08
C THR A 262 -28.89 -14.81 0.46
N LYS A 263 -28.95 -14.02 -0.60
CA LYS A 263 -30.14 -13.85 -1.46
C LYS A 263 -29.66 -13.42 -2.83
N ASP A 264 -29.30 -14.38 -3.69
CA ASP A 264 -29.45 -14.27 -5.16
C ASP A 264 -29.02 -15.54 -5.93
N LEU A 265 -29.13 -16.74 -5.34
CA LEU A 265 -28.92 -18.00 -6.06
C LEU A 265 -30.04 -19.04 -5.90
N THR A 266 -31.20 -18.67 -5.33
CA THR A 266 -32.38 -19.54 -5.26
C THR A 266 -33.58 -19.08 -6.10
N ALA A 267 -33.42 -18.06 -6.94
CA ALA A 267 -34.49 -17.61 -7.86
C ALA A 267 -34.38 -18.14 -9.31
N ALA A 268 -33.32 -18.89 -9.67
CA ALA A 268 -33.07 -19.33 -11.05
C ALA A 268 -33.24 -20.84 -11.32
N THR A 269 -33.71 -21.61 -10.35
CA THR A 269 -34.02 -23.05 -10.52
C THR A 269 -35.42 -23.37 -10.02
N GLY A 270 -36.40 -22.82 -10.73
CA GLY A 270 -37.82 -23.06 -10.45
C GLY A 270 -38.72 -22.78 -11.65
N ASN A 271 -38.35 -23.25 -12.84
CA ASN A 271 -39.31 -23.51 -13.92
C ASN A 271 -38.65 -24.24 -15.10
N ASN A 272 -38.65 -25.58 -15.05
CA ASN A 272 -38.95 -26.41 -16.21
C ASN A 272 -38.95 -27.89 -15.80
N GLN A 273 -40.15 -28.43 -15.56
CA GLN A 273 -40.59 -29.78 -15.96
C GLN A 273 -41.97 -30.04 -15.35
N GLY A 274 -42.98 -30.18 -16.20
CA GLY A 274 -44.36 -30.53 -15.84
C GLY A 274 -45.38 -29.74 -16.64
#